data_AF-A0A9P0U9D5-F1
#
_entry.id   AF-A0A9P0U9D5-F1
#
_cell.length_a   1.000
_cell.length_b   1.000
_cell.length_c   1.000
_cell.angle_alpha   90.00
_cell.angle_beta   90.00
_cell.angle_gamma   90.00
#
_symmetry.space_group_name_H-M   'P 1'
#
loop_
_entity.id
_entity.type
_entity.pdbx_description
1 polymer ?
#
loop_
_entity_poly.entity_id
_entity_poly.type
_entity_poly.pdbx_seq_one_letter_code
_entity_poly.pdbx_strand_id
1 'polypeptide(L)'
;MKAKWLACLVMLTAALCVTRVNAAVTKTTWPDAAAMQFVFVENNSDDNFFVTPGGALDPRMTGANRWTGLKYNGSGTIYQQSLGYIDNGYNTGLYANWFFDMWLDNSPASHPLLGLRCINWYAGCDMATSLILPQTTDANGFYGATVTTGGQKWMHGMMSDAFYQYLQQMSVGSSFSMTINSCMTSVSYDASSGARCKDQASGYWYVRNVTHTKAANLKLINTHALAEVFINSDGVPTLGEGNADCRTQTIGTRSGLSCKMVNYNLQTNGLSNTSIHIFPAISNSALASAVGSYDMQFSLDGNSWKPVSGISQYYTFNEMKSSDSVYVFFSSNFFKQMVTLGISDVNTKDLFNFRFYNTTSPESGWYEFSTSNTLIIKPRDFSISIISDEYTSAPTREGYVGSGEPSLDFGYIVTTSGKTAADEVLIKVTGPAQVIGGRSYCIFSSSDGTAKVPFPATLAFTTQTGSTKTYDAGCDDTWRDMTDALWLTTPWTDISGDVGQMDKTTVKFSIPMDNAISLRTVDDNGWFGEVSASGEIHVQATWRNIN
;
A
#
# COMPACT_ATOMS: atom_id res chain seq x y z
N MET A 1 -63.21 45.37 51.57
CA MET A 1 -63.00 43.99 51.06
C MET A 1 -62.67 44.04 49.55
N LYS A 2 -61.42 44.32 49.15
CA LYS A 2 -61.00 44.24 47.72
C LYS A 2 -59.48 44.02 47.51
N ALA A 3 -58.70 43.68 48.55
CA ALA A 3 -57.24 43.60 48.46
C ALA A 3 -56.64 42.20 48.67
N LYS A 4 -57.44 41.17 49.00
CA LYS A 4 -56.92 39.81 49.30
C LYS A 4 -56.99 38.82 48.13
N TRP A 5 -57.71 39.11 47.05
CA TRP A 5 -57.78 38.23 45.88
C TRP A 5 -56.68 38.47 44.84
N LEU A 6 -56.13 39.69 44.77
CA LEU A 6 -55.05 40.00 43.83
C LEU A 6 -53.73 39.29 44.22
N ALA A 7 -53.45 39.18 45.52
CA ALA A 7 -52.25 38.50 46.03
C ALA A 7 -52.29 36.98 45.78
N CYS A 8 -53.47 36.34 45.86
CA CYS A 8 -53.62 34.93 45.51
C CYS A 8 -53.51 34.68 44.00
N LEU A 9 -53.96 35.62 43.16
CA LEU A 9 -53.86 35.48 41.70
C LEU A 9 -52.40 35.62 41.22
N VAL A 10 -51.64 36.55 41.80
CA VAL A 10 -50.21 36.77 41.47
C VAL A 10 -49.33 35.60 41.93
N MET A 11 -49.64 34.99 43.07
CA MET A 11 -48.93 33.77 43.51
C MET A 11 -49.28 32.53 42.67
N LEU A 12 -50.51 32.42 42.13
CA LEU A 12 -50.84 31.34 41.20
C LEU A 12 -50.19 31.53 39.81
N THR A 13 -50.03 32.76 39.32
CA THR A 13 -49.30 33.01 38.06
C THR A 13 -47.79 32.85 38.20
N ALA A 14 -47.21 33.12 39.38
CA ALA A 14 -45.79 32.85 39.64
C ALA A 14 -45.49 31.35 39.81
N ALA A 15 -46.45 30.56 40.28
CA ALA A 15 -46.37 29.10 40.33
C ALA A 15 -46.60 28.41 38.96
N LEU A 16 -47.08 29.14 37.96
CA LEU A 16 -47.26 28.69 36.57
C LEU A 16 -46.09 29.07 35.66
N CYS A 17 -45.00 29.63 36.19
CA CYS A 17 -43.68 29.43 35.59
C CYS A 17 -43.32 27.95 35.73
N VAL A 18 -43.98 27.12 34.91
CA VAL A 18 -43.54 25.78 34.58
C VAL A 18 -42.10 25.96 34.14
N THR A 19 -41.17 25.67 35.05
CA THR A 19 -39.84 25.26 34.64
C THR A 19 -40.12 24.11 33.70
N ARG A 20 -40.02 24.35 32.39
CA ARG A 20 -39.91 23.26 31.43
C ARG A 20 -38.62 22.58 31.83
N VAL A 21 -38.73 21.56 32.68
CA VAL A 21 -37.69 20.58 32.90
C VAL A 21 -37.62 19.85 31.56
N ASN A 22 -36.94 20.46 30.60
CA ASN A 22 -36.53 19.77 29.40
C ASN A 22 -35.61 18.65 29.89
N ALA A 23 -36.02 17.41 29.67
CA ALA A 23 -35.30 16.25 30.15
C ALA A 23 -33.93 16.20 29.46
N ALA A 24 -32.85 16.59 30.16
CA ALA A 24 -31.49 16.50 29.65
C ALA A 24 -31.19 15.10 29.08
N VAL A 25 -30.22 15.03 28.17
CA VAL A 25 -29.76 13.76 27.58
C VAL A 25 -29.62 12.67 28.65
N THR A 26 -30.21 11.50 28.39
CA THR A 26 -30.19 10.38 29.33
C THR A 26 -28.82 9.70 29.27
N LYS A 27 -28.00 9.93 30.29
CA LYS A 27 -26.69 9.27 30.44
C LYS A 27 -26.85 7.85 30.96
N THR A 28 -26.29 6.90 30.23
CA THR A 28 -26.19 5.49 30.62
C THR A 28 -24.71 5.10 30.66
N THR A 29 -24.21 4.76 31.85
CA THR A 29 -22.87 4.19 32.01
C THR A 29 -23.00 2.68 31.98
N TRP A 30 -22.38 2.04 30.99
CA TRP A 30 -22.34 0.60 30.89
C TRP A 30 -21.17 0.00 31.68
N PRO A 31 -21.28 -1.28 32.08
CA PRO A 31 -20.14 -2.01 32.62
C PRO A 31 -18.97 -2.00 31.63
N ASP A 32 -17.76 -1.95 32.19
CA ASP A 32 -16.51 -2.06 31.45
C ASP A 32 -16.57 -3.22 30.45
N ALA A 33 -16.08 -2.96 29.24
CA ALA A 33 -15.94 -4.00 28.24
C ALA A 33 -14.86 -5.01 28.66
N ALA A 34 -15.02 -6.26 28.23
CA ALA A 34 -13.93 -7.22 28.31
C ALA A 34 -12.74 -6.70 27.49
N ALA A 35 -11.52 -6.90 27.99
CA ALA A 35 -10.32 -6.50 27.28
C ALA A 35 -10.18 -7.32 25.99
N MET A 36 -9.98 -6.64 24.86
CA MET A 36 -9.87 -7.29 23.55
C MET A 36 -8.47 -7.20 22.97
N GLN A 37 -8.00 -8.32 22.44
CA GLN A 37 -6.73 -8.39 21.74
C GLN A 37 -6.89 -7.99 20.28
N PHE A 38 -5.90 -7.30 19.73
CA PHE A 38 -5.82 -6.98 18.31
C PHE A 38 -4.47 -7.35 17.70
N VAL A 39 -4.48 -7.57 16.39
CA VAL A 39 -3.28 -7.70 15.56
C VAL A 39 -3.15 -6.43 14.73
N PHE A 40 -1.97 -5.83 14.76
CA PHE A 40 -1.60 -4.74 13.86
C PHE A 40 -0.82 -5.30 12.67
N VAL A 41 -1.12 -4.82 11.48
CA VAL A 41 -0.45 -5.18 10.23
C VAL A 41 0.01 -3.89 9.55
N GLU A 42 1.28 -3.88 9.17
CA GLU A 42 1.94 -2.77 8.49
C GLU A 42 2.85 -3.30 7.38
N ASN A 43 3.28 -2.41 6.50
CA ASN A 43 4.35 -2.67 5.54
C ASN A 43 5.37 -1.51 5.58
N ASN A 44 6.52 -1.70 4.94
CA ASN A 44 7.59 -0.69 4.86
C ASN A 44 7.59 0.07 3.51
N SER A 45 6.57 -0.11 2.68
CA SER A 45 6.49 0.51 1.35
C SER A 45 5.50 1.68 1.26
N ASP A 46 4.48 1.70 2.13
CA ASP A 46 3.48 2.75 2.19
C ASP A 46 2.93 2.91 3.63
N ASP A 47 2.23 4.01 3.87
CA ASP A 47 1.56 4.28 5.15
C ASP A 47 0.17 3.60 5.23
N ASN A 48 -0.01 2.42 4.62
CA ASN A 48 -1.23 1.62 4.74
C ASN A 48 -1.15 0.70 5.95
N PHE A 49 -1.97 0.99 6.95
CA PHE A 49 -2.08 0.24 8.19
C PHE A 49 -3.38 -0.53 8.25
N PHE A 50 -3.35 -1.70 8.90
CA PHE A 50 -4.53 -2.50 9.16
C PHE A 50 -4.53 -3.00 10.60
N VAL A 51 -5.69 -2.88 11.25
CA VAL A 51 -5.92 -3.47 12.57
C VAL A 51 -7.05 -4.47 12.49
N THR A 52 -6.91 -5.59 13.20
CA THR A 52 -7.92 -6.65 13.17
C THR A 52 -8.04 -7.35 14.52
N PRO A 53 -9.23 -7.84 14.91
CA PRO A 53 -9.39 -8.51 16.19
C PRO A 53 -8.58 -9.80 16.26
N GLY A 54 -7.84 -9.96 17.35
CA GLY A 54 -7.13 -11.19 17.69
C GLY A 54 -8.03 -12.24 18.34
N GLY A 55 -9.24 -11.88 18.76
CA GLY A 55 -10.21 -12.76 19.40
C GLY A 55 -11.65 -12.40 19.01
N ALA A 56 -12.47 -12.04 20.01
CA ALA A 56 -13.84 -11.59 19.78
C ALA A 56 -13.89 -10.23 19.05
N LEU A 57 -15.01 -9.98 18.36
CA LEU A 57 -15.20 -8.77 17.56
C LEU A 57 -15.40 -7.51 18.42
N ASP A 58 -16.20 -7.61 19.48
CA ASP A 58 -16.66 -6.47 20.27
C ASP A 58 -15.92 -6.38 21.61
N PRO A 59 -15.53 -5.17 22.09
CA PRO A 59 -15.58 -3.88 21.40
C PRO A 59 -14.70 -3.85 20.15
N ARG A 60 -15.22 -3.19 19.10
CA ARG A 60 -14.62 -3.20 17.78
C ARG A 60 -13.42 -2.27 17.73
N MET A 61 -12.33 -2.78 17.17
CA MET A 61 -11.23 -2.00 16.61
C MET A 61 -10.70 -2.78 15.41
N THR A 62 -11.14 -2.39 14.22
CA THR A 62 -10.90 -3.17 13.01
C THR A 62 -10.91 -2.29 11.77
N GLY A 63 -10.11 -2.65 10.78
CA GLY A 63 -10.10 -2.09 9.43
C GLY A 63 -8.81 -1.38 9.08
N ALA A 64 -8.71 -1.02 7.81
CA ALA A 64 -7.55 -0.32 7.25
C ALA A 64 -7.75 1.19 7.27
N ASN A 65 -6.66 1.96 7.37
CA ASN A 65 -6.70 3.42 7.28
C ASN A 65 -6.86 3.91 5.82
N ARG A 66 -6.66 3.02 4.84
CA ARG A 66 -6.79 3.28 3.41
C ARG A 66 -7.63 2.22 2.72
N TRP A 67 -8.23 2.62 1.60
CA TRP A 67 -8.91 1.68 0.71
C TRP A 67 -7.88 0.88 -0.04
N THR A 68 -8.18 -0.41 -0.25
CA THR A 68 -7.37 -1.27 -1.11
C THR A 68 -8.08 -1.54 -2.43
N GLY A 69 -7.49 -2.36 -3.31
CA GLY A 69 -8.16 -2.85 -4.52
C GLY A 69 -9.44 -3.65 -4.22
N LEU A 70 -9.69 -3.98 -2.96
CA LEU A 70 -10.88 -4.69 -2.47
C LEU A 70 -12.05 -3.77 -2.12
N LYS A 71 -11.92 -2.46 -2.28
CA LYS A 71 -13.02 -1.52 -2.04
C LYS A 71 -14.23 -1.92 -2.88
N TYR A 72 -15.37 -2.12 -2.22
CA TYR A 72 -16.63 -2.31 -2.93
C TYR A 72 -17.05 -1.01 -3.62
N ASN A 73 -17.24 -1.07 -4.95
CA ASN A 73 -17.57 0.09 -5.79
C ASN A 73 -19.04 0.08 -6.26
N GLY A 74 -19.93 -0.64 -5.57
CA GLY A 74 -21.36 -0.70 -5.92
C GLY A 74 -21.74 -1.81 -6.90
N SER A 75 -20.78 -2.61 -7.37
CA SER A 75 -21.03 -3.80 -8.21
C SER A 75 -19.98 -4.88 -7.95
N GLY A 76 -20.28 -6.12 -8.32
CA GLY A 76 -19.40 -7.27 -8.13
C GLY A 76 -19.38 -7.79 -6.69
N THR A 77 -18.28 -8.43 -6.29
CA THR A 77 -18.14 -9.03 -4.97
C THR A 77 -17.95 -7.97 -3.89
N ILE A 78 -18.70 -8.10 -2.79
CA ILE A 78 -18.62 -7.20 -1.64
C ILE A 78 -17.48 -7.67 -0.72
N TYR A 79 -16.34 -6.98 -0.77
CA TYR A 79 -15.20 -7.23 0.12
C TYR A 79 -15.07 -6.15 1.20
N GLN A 80 -14.30 -5.08 0.93
CA GLN A 80 -14.08 -4.00 1.88
C GLN A 80 -15.21 -2.96 1.78
N GLN A 81 -15.95 -2.76 2.87
CA GLN A 81 -17.16 -1.93 2.91
C GLN A 81 -17.00 -0.64 3.72
N SER A 82 -15.94 -0.55 4.53
CA SER A 82 -15.55 0.65 5.26
C SER A 82 -14.07 0.65 5.59
N LEU A 83 -13.54 1.85 5.84
CA LEU A 83 -12.26 2.02 6.53
C LEU A 83 -12.38 1.64 8.01
N GLY A 84 -11.27 1.68 8.72
CA GLY A 84 -11.22 1.24 10.10
C GLY A 84 -11.94 2.14 11.09
N TYR A 85 -12.52 1.50 12.08
CA TYR A 85 -13.40 2.14 13.05
C TYR A 85 -13.30 1.48 14.42
N ILE A 86 -13.79 2.21 15.42
CA ILE A 86 -13.97 1.72 16.79
C ILE A 86 -15.41 1.87 17.26
N ASP A 87 -15.78 1.05 18.24
CA ASP A 87 -17.03 1.19 18.97
C ASP A 87 -16.91 0.76 20.43
N ASN A 88 -17.99 0.94 21.18
CA ASN A 88 -18.09 0.54 22.58
C ASN A 88 -18.55 -0.91 22.78
N GLY A 89 -18.67 -1.71 21.73
CA GLY A 89 -19.05 -3.13 21.75
C GLY A 89 -20.53 -3.46 21.91
N TYR A 90 -21.43 -2.48 21.85
CA TYR A 90 -22.89 -2.74 21.85
C TYR A 90 -23.55 -2.56 20.48
N ASN A 91 -22.81 -2.11 19.46
CA ASN A 91 -23.34 -1.86 18.11
C ASN A 91 -24.70 -1.14 18.16
N THR A 92 -24.78 0.00 18.85
CA THR A 92 -26.05 0.73 19.00
C THR A 92 -26.41 1.45 17.71
N GLY A 93 -27.65 1.25 17.26
CA GLY A 93 -28.18 1.90 16.06
C GLY A 93 -28.45 3.39 16.27
N LEU A 94 -28.10 4.20 15.28
CA LEU A 94 -28.42 5.62 15.22
C LEU A 94 -29.76 5.86 14.52
N TYR A 95 -30.48 6.88 14.97
CA TYR A 95 -31.72 7.34 14.34
C TYR A 95 -31.44 8.30 13.18
N ALA A 96 -32.12 8.12 12.05
CA ALA A 96 -31.99 9.02 10.91
C ALA A 96 -32.43 10.45 11.26
N ASN A 97 -31.73 11.44 10.70
CA ASN A 97 -31.89 12.87 10.93
C ASN A 97 -31.55 13.35 12.34
N TRP A 98 -30.95 12.50 13.18
CA TRP A 98 -30.42 12.91 14.48
C TRP A 98 -28.96 13.36 14.35
N PHE A 99 -28.48 14.08 15.35
CA PHE A 99 -27.09 14.51 15.48
C PHE A 99 -26.34 13.54 16.37
N PHE A 100 -25.09 13.23 16.00
CA PHE A 100 -24.23 12.30 16.72
C PHE A 100 -22.87 12.93 17.04
N ASP A 101 -22.48 12.76 18.31
CA ASP A 101 -21.14 13.05 18.83
C ASP A 101 -20.50 11.76 19.33
N MET A 102 -19.19 11.65 19.12
CA MET A 102 -18.37 10.61 19.75
C MET A 102 -17.02 11.18 20.15
N TRP A 103 -16.62 10.95 21.40
CA TRP A 103 -15.32 11.37 21.90
C TRP A 103 -14.76 10.33 22.87
N LEU A 104 -13.43 10.36 22.99
CA LEU A 104 -12.65 9.40 23.74
C LEU A 104 -11.99 10.12 24.92
N ASP A 105 -12.44 9.84 26.14
CA ASP A 105 -11.69 10.29 27.32
C ASP A 105 -10.50 9.33 27.54
N ASN A 106 -9.35 9.89 27.92
CA ASN A 106 -8.08 9.16 28.03
C ASN A 106 -7.63 8.52 26.71
N SER A 107 -7.94 9.16 25.57
CA SER A 107 -7.43 8.74 24.27
C SER A 107 -5.90 8.69 24.28
N PRO A 108 -5.28 7.62 23.75
CA PRO A 108 -3.83 7.55 23.63
C PRO A 108 -3.25 8.47 22.53
N ALA A 109 -4.10 8.99 21.64
CA ALA A 109 -3.70 9.90 20.56
C ALA A 109 -4.63 11.11 20.51
N SER A 110 -4.07 12.26 20.11
CA SER A 110 -4.85 13.46 19.81
C SER A 110 -5.52 13.34 18.44
N HIS A 111 -6.75 13.84 18.33
CA HIS A 111 -7.59 13.72 17.13
C HIS A 111 -7.78 12.27 16.68
N PRO A 112 -8.27 11.37 17.57
CA PRO A 112 -8.30 9.93 17.30
C PRO A 112 -9.35 9.51 16.26
N LEU A 113 -10.32 10.38 15.95
CA LEU A 113 -11.47 10.06 15.10
C LEU A 113 -11.69 11.12 14.02
N LEU A 114 -12.11 10.68 12.83
CA LEU A 114 -12.42 11.54 11.68
C LEU A 114 -13.90 11.92 11.60
N GLY A 115 -14.79 11.08 12.13
CA GLY A 115 -16.24 11.25 12.01
C GLY A 115 -17.00 9.94 12.15
N LEU A 116 -18.28 9.99 11.79
CA LEU A 116 -19.18 8.83 11.86
C LEU A 116 -18.88 7.85 10.72
N ARG A 117 -18.47 6.64 11.07
CA ARG A 117 -18.27 5.56 10.10
C ARG A 117 -19.59 5.22 9.41
N CYS A 118 -19.52 5.09 8.09
CA CYS A 118 -20.60 4.66 7.22
C CYS A 118 -20.22 3.33 6.55
N ILE A 119 -21.20 2.59 6.03
CA ILE A 119 -20.96 1.50 5.09
C ILE A 119 -21.12 2.08 3.70
N ASN A 120 -20.08 2.03 2.87
CA ASN A 120 -19.94 2.85 1.67
C ASN A 120 -21.08 2.73 0.65
N TRP A 121 -21.80 1.60 0.62
CA TRP A 121 -22.93 1.36 -0.29
C TRP A 121 -24.31 1.59 0.33
N TYR A 122 -24.39 1.90 1.63
CA TYR A 122 -25.66 2.32 2.21
C TYR A 122 -26.06 3.68 1.66
N ALA A 123 -27.35 3.87 1.40
CA ALA A 123 -27.88 5.18 1.04
C ALA A 123 -27.47 6.24 2.09
N GLY A 124 -27.15 7.45 1.61
CA GLY A 124 -26.65 8.53 2.46
C GLY A 124 -25.22 8.35 2.98
N CYS A 125 -24.48 7.34 2.53
CA CYS A 125 -23.04 7.24 2.77
C CYS A 125 -22.27 7.75 1.55
N ASP A 126 -21.13 8.39 1.81
CA ASP A 126 -20.19 8.75 0.76
C ASP A 126 -19.42 7.49 0.32
N MET A 127 -19.51 7.12 -0.96
CA MET A 127 -18.87 5.91 -1.47
C MET A 127 -17.33 6.06 -1.56
N ALA A 128 -16.82 7.28 -1.66
CA ALA A 128 -15.39 7.54 -1.75
C ALA A 128 -14.69 7.34 -0.39
N THR A 129 -15.29 7.84 0.68
CA THR A 129 -14.70 7.96 2.02
C THR A 129 -15.33 7.01 3.04
N SER A 130 -16.58 6.59 2.84
CA SER A 130 -17.38 5.84 3.82
C SER A 130 -17.52 6.57 5.16
N LEU A 131 -17.50 7.90 5.12
CA LEU A 131 -17.51 8.80 6.26
C LEU A 131 -18.71 9.74 6.15
N ILE A 132 -19.44 9.92 7.26
CA ILE A 132 -20.34 11.05 7.43
C ILE A 132 -19.56 12.12 8.18
N LEU A 133 -19.35 13.25 7.51
CA LEU A 133 -18.56 14.35 8.06
C LEU A 133 -19.27 14.98 9.27
N PRO A 134 -18.52 15.21 10.37
CA PRO A 134 -19.00 16.00 11.50
C PRO A 134 -18.97 17.50 11.14
N GLN A 135 -19.60 18.32 11.99
CA GLN A 135 -19.43 19.78 11.91
C GLN A 135 -18.05 20.22 12.40
N THR A 136 -17.48 19.53 13.40
CA THR A 136 -16.13 19.79 13.89
C THR A 136 -15.50 18.54 14.50
N THR A 137 -14.17 18.50 14.52
CA THR A 137 -13.35 17.55 15.27
C THR A 137 -12.48 18.30 16.28
N ASP A 138 -12.06 17.65 17.36
CA ASP A 138 -11.05 18.16 18.29
C ASP A 138 -10.10 17.05 18.76
N ALA A 139 -9.28 17.34 19.76
CA ALA A 139 -8.30 16.41 20.30
C ALA A 139 -8.90 15.09 20.82
N ASN A 140 -10.18 15.07 21.19
CA ASN A 140 -10.83 13.92 21.81
C ASN A 140 -11.80 13.19 20.87
N GLY A 141 -12.33 13.84 19.83
CA GLY A 141 -13.32 13.20 18.97
C GLY A 141 -13.96 14.10 17.91
N PHE A 142 -15.17 13.74 17.51
CA PHE A 142 -15.95 14.44 16.50
C PHE A 142 -17.37 14.77 16.98
N TYR A 143 -17.93 15.84 16.42
CA TYR A 143 -19.17 16.41 16.91
C TYR A 143 -20.07 16.95 15.79
N GLY A 144 -21.38 16.78 15.97
CA GLY A 144 -22.42 17.30 15.09
C GLY A 144 -22.58 16.53 13.78
N ALA A 145 -22.24 15.23 13.74
CA ALA A 145 -22.48 14.41 12.55
C ALA A 145 -23.98 14.21 12.35
N THR A 146 -24.52 14.64 11.21
CA THR A 146 -25.95 14.46 10.90
C THR A 146 -26.17 13.06 10.31
N VAL A 147 -26.92 12.22 11.02
CA VAL A 147 -27.18 10.84 10.62
C VAL A 147 -28.08 10.83 9.38
N THR A 148 -27.53 10.40 8.25
CA THR A 148 -28.26 10.38 6.97
C THR A 148 -29.33 9.28 6.92
N THR A 149 -30.36 9.50 6.10
CA THR A 149 -31.42 8.50 5.85
C THR A 149 -30.91 7.35 4.97
N GLY A 150 -31.45 6.15 5.21
CA GLY A 150 -31.22 4.96 4.38
C GLY A 150 -30.08 4.07 4.89
N GLY A 151 -30.33 2.78 5.07
CA GLY A 151 -29.39 1.85 5.72
C GLY A 151 -29.11 2.17 7.20
N GLN A 152 -28.91 1.15 8.03
CA GLN A 152 -28.67 1.37 9.47
C GLN A 152 -27.29 1.99 9.71
N LYS A 153 -27.23 3.15 10.36
CA LYS A 153 -25.97 3.72 10.86
C LYS A 153 -25.76 3.27 12.30
N TRP A 154 -24.51 3.08 12.70
CA TRP A 154 -24.16 2.55 14.01
C TRP A 154 -23.27 3.56 14.73
N MET A 155 -23.24 3.55 16.06
CA MET A 155 -22.38 4.41 16.89
C MET A 155 -20.89 4.03 16.76
N HIS A 156 -20.36 4.18 15.56
CA HIS A 156 -19.02 3.77 15.15
C HIS A 156 -18.21 5.01 14.74
N GLY A 157 -17.06 5.21 15.37
CA GLY A 157 -16.14 6.29 15.02
C GLY A 157 -15.09 5.80 14.04
N MET A 158 -14.92 6.48 12.90
CA MET A 158 -13.84 6.18 11.96
C MET A 158 -12.50 6.65 12.56
N MET A 159 -11.52 5.76 12.62
CA MET A 159 -10.20 6.05 13.19
C MET A 159 -9.40 6.98 12.29
N SER A 160 -8.60 7.86 12.88
CA SER A 160 -7.65 8.72 12.16
C SER A 160 -6.28 8.07 12.00
N ASP A 161 -5.45 8.61 11.09
CA ASP A 161 -4.07 8.16 10.92
C ASP A 161 -3.23 8.34 12.20
N ALA A 162 -3.47 9.40 12.97
CA ALA A 162 -2.79 9.61 14.25
C ALA A 162 -3.04 8.46 15.24
N PHE A 163 -4.25 7.89 15.21
CA PHE A 163 -4.56 6.72 16.02
C PHE A 163 -3.83 5.46 15.52
N TYR A 164 -3.75 5.23 14.21
CA TYR A 164 -2.96 4.14 13.63
C TYR A 164 -1.47 4.26 13.94
N GLN A 165 -0.89 5.47 13.87
CA GLN A 165 0.50 5.72 14.22
C GLN A 165 0.79 5.40 15.70
N TYR A 166 -0.13 5.71 16.60
CA TYR A 166 -0.03 5.27 17.99
C TYR A 166 -0.03 3.73 18.08
N LEU A 167 -0.98 3.04 17.43
CA LEU A 167 -1.05 1.58 17.43
C LEU A 167 0.20 0.93 16.84
N GLN A 168 0.82 1.54 15.83
CA GLN A 168 2.08 1.10 15.24
C GLN A 168 3.21 1.11 16.28
N GLN A 169 3.35 2.21 17.03
CA GLN A 169 4.39 2.41 18.04
C GLN A 169 4.20 1.58 19.32
N MET A 170 2.99 1.10 19.58
CA MET A 170 2.73 0.24 20.73
C MET A 170 3.57 -1.04 20.68
N SER A 171 4.18 -1.41 21.81
CA SER A 171 4.85 -2.70 21.98
C SER A 171 3.84 -3.85 22.04
N VAL A 172 4.20 -5.00 21.47
CA VAL A 172 3.41 -6.23 21.62
C VAL A 172 3.31 -6.62 23.10
N GLY A 173 2.11 -6.97 23.55
CA GLY A 173 1.75 -7.25 24.95
C GLY A 173 1.27 -6.04 25.74
N SER A 174 1.50 -4.81 25.25
CA SER A 174 1.00 -3.59 25.92
C SER A 174 -0.50 -3.40 25.71
N SER A 175 -1.13 -2.67 26.63
CA SER A 175 -2.56 -2.35 26.57
C SER A 175 -2.80 -0.86 26.78
N PHE A 176 -3.90 -0.37 26.23
CA PHE A 176 -4.44 0.95 26.55
C PHE A 176 -5.93 0.84 26.86
N SER A 177 -6.41 1.77 27.68
CA SER A 177 -7.82 1.88 28.04
C SER A 177 -8.31 3.28 27.70
N MET A 178 -9.52 3.38 27.17
CA MET A 178 -10.19 4.63 26.85
C MET A 178 -11.66 4.54 27.23
N THR A 179 -12.24 5.68 27.62
CA THR A 179 -13.69 5.76 27.82
C THR A 179 -14.34 6.30 26.56
N ILE A 180 -15.13 5.45 25.90
CA ILE A 180 -15.87 5.81 24.71
C ILE A 180 -17.19 6.45 25.14
N ASN A 181 -17.39 7.69 24.71
CA ASN A 181 -18.64 8.40 24.86
C ASN A 181 -19.34 8.47 23.50
N SER A 182 -20.59 8.02 23.45
CA SER A 182 -21.43 8.05 22.24
C SER A 182 -22.74 8.75 22.57
N CYS A 183 -23.01 9.89 21.94
CA CYS A 183 -24.20 10.69 22.24
C CYS A 183 -24.99 10.98 20.98
N MET A 184 -26.29 10.72 20.98
CA MET A 184 -27.21 11.12 19.91
C MET A 184 -28.41 11.91 20.42
N THR A 185 -28.87 12.87 19.61
CA THR A 185 -30.01 13.73 19.93
C THR A 185 -30.76 14.18 18.67
N SER A 186 -32.07 14.39 18.78
CA SER A 186 -32.88 15.05 17.73
C SER A 186 -32.80 16.57 17.79
N VAL A 187 -32.23 17.14 18.86
CA VAL A 187 -32.12 18.58 19.05
C VAL A 187 -30.99 19.09 18.17
N SER A 188 -31.30 20.05 17.30
CA SER A 188 -30.28 20.73 16.48
C SER A 188 -29.38 21.60 17.35
N TYR A 189 -28.07 21.48 17.15
CA TYR A 189 -27.06 22.34 17.75
C TYR A 189 -25.93 22.63 16.74
N ASP A 190 -25.13 23.64 17.05
CA ASP A 190 -23.95 24.00 16.29
C ASP A 190 -22.68 23.59 17.05
N ALA A 191 -22.06 22.51 16.62
CA ALA A 191 -20.84 22.01 17.23
C ALA A 191 -19.62 22.91 16.94
N SER A 192 -19.64 23.68 15.84
CA SER A 192 -18.58 24.63 15.49
C SER A 192 -18.52 25.81 16.46
N SER A 193 -19.64 26.17 17.09
CA SER A 193 -19.71 27.15 18.17
C SER A 193 -19.42 26.56 19.56
N GLY A 194 -19.01 25.29 19.63
CA GLY A 194 -18.71 24.59 20.89
C GLY A 194 -19.89 23.89 21.56
N ALA A 195 -21.10 23.91 20.98
CA ALA A 195 -22.23 23.15 21.54
C ALA A 195 -22.00 21.64 21.36
N ARG A 196 -22.55 20.81 22.26
CA ARG A 196 -22.37 19.36 22.24
C ARG A 196 -23.68 18.62 22.51
N CYS A 197 -23.80 17.41 21.98
CA CYS A 197 -24.95 16.53 22.18
C CYS A 197 -25.25 16.30 23.67
N LYS A 198 -24.22 16.10 24.50
CA LYS A 198 -24.38 15.82 25.94
C LYS A 198 -25.10 16.94 26.72
N ASP A 199 -25.08 18.16 26.19
CA ASP A 199 -25.66 19.35 26.81
C ASP A 199 -27.08 19.64 26.30
N GLN A 200 -27.64 18.77 25.44
CA GLN A 200 -28.94 19.01 24.80
C GLN A 200 -30.13 18.58 25.67
N ALA A 201 -31.28 19.17 25.33
CA ALA A 201 -32.55 19.06 26.01
C ALA A 201 -33.26 17.69 25.89
N SER A 202 -32.71 16.74 25.14
CA SER A 202 -33.17 15.34 25.04
C SER A 202 -32.15 14.52 24.24
N GLY A 203 -32.15 13.21 24.40
CA GLY A 203 -31.25 12.30 23.66
C GLY A 203 -30.74 11.15 24.52
N TYR A 204 -29.79 10.40 23.97
CA TYR A 204 -29.13 9.28 24.63
C TYR A 204 -27.63 9.48 24.64
N TRP A 205 -27.00 9.27 25.80
CA TRP A 205 -25.54 9.30 25.95
C TRP A 205 -25.07 8.03 26.62
N TYR A 206 -24.29 7.24 25.89
CA TYR A 206 -23.70 6.00 26.37
C TYR A 206 -22.23 6.20 26.69
N VAL A 207 -21.80 5.67 27.83
CA VAL A 207 -20.42 5.73 28.30
C VAL A 207 -19.94 4.32 28.61
N ARG A 208 -18.78 3.93 28.07
CA ARG A 208 -18.18 2.63 28.39
C ARG A 208 -16.66 2.71 28.38
N ASN A 209 -16.03 2.13 29.39
CA ASN A 209 -14.60 1.91 29.39
C ASN A 209 -14.25 0.70 28.52
N VAL A 210 -13.26 0.85 27.64
CA VAL A 210 -12.81 -0.15 26.67
C VAL A 210 -11.30 -0.30 26.80
N THR A 211 -10.84 -1.55 26.85
CA THR A 211 -9.41 -1.88 26.92
C THR A 211 -9.01 -2.73 25.73
N HIS A 212 -7.92 -2.34 25.06
CA HIS A 212 -7.32 -3.10 23.96
C HIS A 212 -5.87 -3.45 24.25
N THR A 213 -5.49 -4.69 23.91
CA THR A 213 -4.13 -5.21 24.05
C THR A 213 -3.56 -5.52 22.68
N LYS A 214 -2.39 -4.96 22.33
CA LYS A 214 -1.70 -5.30 21.09
C LYS A 214 -1.11 -6.70 21.23
N ALA A 215 -1.77 -7.70 20.67
CA ALA A 215 -1.36 -9.09 20.83
C ALA A 215 -0.32 -9.53 19.80
N ALA A 216 -0.30 -8.89 18.63
CA ALA A 216 0.72 -9.12 17.63
C ALA A 216 0.98 -7.90 16.75
N ASN A 217 2.19 -7.84 16.20
CA ASN A 217 2.57 -6.94 15.13
C ASN A 217 3.10 -7.75 13.95
N LEU A 218 2.48 -7.62 12.78
CA LEU A 218 2.92 -8.21 11.53
C LEU A 218 3.44 -7.11 10.61
N LYS A 219 4.77 -7.09 10.43
CA LYS A 219 5.42 -6.17 9.50
C LYS A 219 5.79 -6.90 8.22
N LEU A 220 5.15 -6.52 7.13
CA LEU A 220 5.47 -6.99 5.79
C LEU A 220 6.69 -6.21 5.27
N ILE A 221 7.65 -6.93 4.70
CA ILE A 221 8.94 -6.37 4.30
C ILE A 221 9.04 -6.40 2.79
N ASN A 222 9.07 -5.20 2.21
CA ASN A 222 9.45 -4.94 0.85
C ASN A 222 10.97 -5.05 0.71
N THR A 223 11.41 -6.13 0.06
CA THR A 223 12.79 -6.45 -0.31
C THR A 223 13.27 -5.72 -1.56
N HIS A 224 12.36 -5.15 -2.37
CA HIS A 224 12.64 -4.53 -3.68
C HIS A 224 13.44 -5.41 -4.66
N ALA A 225 13.53 -6.72 -4.39
CA ALA A 225 14.34 -7.61 -5.20
C ALA A 225 13.72 -7.78 -6.58
N LEU A 226 14.57 -7.68 -7.60
CA LEU A 226 14.21 -7.80 -8.99
C LEU A 226 14.66 -9.17 -9.50
N ALA A 227 13.71 -9.95 -9.99
CA ALA A 227 13.97 -11.25 -10.58
C ALA A 227 13.51 -11.25 -12.04
N GLU A 228 14.45 -11.39 -12.98
CA GLU A 228 14.12 -11.45 -14.39
C GLU A 228 13.85 -12.90 -14.83
N VAL A 229 12.72 -13.10 -15.51
CA VAL A 229 12.27 -14.40 -16.00
C VAL A 229 11.94 -14.31 -17.49
N PHE A 230 12.70 -15.04 -18.30
CA PHE A 230 12.42 -15.21 -19.72
C PHE A 230 11.50 -16.40 -19.93
N ILE A 231 10.48 -16.23 -20.76
CA ILE A 231 9.47 -17.27 -20.98
C ILE A 231 9.45 -17.65 -22.46
N ASN A 232 9.61 -18.94 -22.71
CA ASN A 232 9.40 -19.53 -24.03
C ASN A 232 7.90 -19.52 -24.42
N SER A 233 7.59 -19.68 -25.72
CA SER A 233 6.21 -19.77 -26.21
C SER A 233 5.39 -20.91 -25.57
N ASP A 234 6.06 -21.97 -25.12
CA ASP A 234 5.49 -23.12 -24.41
C ASP A 234 5.28 -22.88 -22.89
N GLY A 235 5.71 -21.73 -22.38
CA GLY A 235 5.61 -21.34 -20.98
C GLY A 235 6.75 -21.82 -20.08
N VAL A 236 7.81 -22.43 -20.63
CA VAL A 236 8.99 -22.84 -19.84
C VAL A 236 9.79 -21.59 -19.41
N PRO A 237 9.94 -21.35 -18.08
CA PRO A 237 10.67 -20.20 -17.58
C PRO A 237 12.18 -20.46 -17.57
N THR A 238 12.97 -19.45 -17.92
CA THR A 238 14.43 -19.38 -17.76
C THR A 238 14.75 -18.19 -16.86
N LEU A 239 15.51 -18.42 -15.80
CA LEU A 239 15.93 -17.37 -14.88
C LEU A 239 17.06 -16.54 -15.50
N GLY A 240 16.89 -15.22 -15.48
CA GLY A 240 17.96 -14.24 -15.73
C GLY A 240 18.95 -14.13 -14.56
N GLU A 241 19.70 -13.04 -14.50
CA GLU A 241 20.60 -12.76 -13.37
C GLU A 241 19.85 -12.12 -12.18
N GLY A 242 20.41 -12.21 -10.97
CA GLY A 242 19.78 -11.66 -9.75
C GLY A 242 18.73 -12.52 -9.07
N ASN A 243 18.47 -13.73 -9.56
CA ASN A 243 17.36 -14.59 -9.14
C ASN A 243 17.62 -15.41 -7.85
N ALA A 244 18.17 -14.81 -6.79
CA ALA A 244 18.45 -15.54 -5.53
C ALA A 244 17.18 -16.09 -4.86
N ASP A 245 16.05 -15.41 -5.04
CA ASP A 245 14.77 -15.75 -4.41
C ASP A 245 13.90 -16.68 -5.26
N CYS A 246 14.32 -17.03 -6.48
CA CYS A 246 13.55 -17.84 -7.41
C CYS A 246 14.31 -19.10 -7.86
N ARG A 247 13.60 -20.22 -8.00
CA ARG A 247 14.15 -21.48 -8.51
C ARG A 247 13.14 -22.23 -9.37
N THR A 248 13.62 -22.91 -10.40
CA THR A 248 12.81 -23.89 -11.12
C THR A 248 12.44 -25.04 -10.20
N GLN A 249 11.18 -25.43 -10.15
CA GLN A 249 10.68 -26.48 -9.26
C GLN A 249 9.59 -27.29 -9.96
N THR A 250 9.45 -28.56 -9.58
CA THR A 250 8.33 -29.42 -9.99
C THR A 250 7.50 -29.75 -8.75
N ILE A 251 6.19 -29.49 -8.81
CA ILE A 251 5.22 -29.77 -7.75
C ILE A 251 4.15 -30.71 -8.31
N GLY A 252 4.09 -31.93 -7.79
CA GLY A 252 3.26 -32.98 -8.38
C GLY A 252 3.67 -33.24 -9.83
N THR A 253 2.75 -33.01 -10.77
CA THR A 253 2.98 -33.17 -12.22
C THR A 253 3.29 -31.85 -12.93
N ARG A 254 3.43 -30.74 -12.22
CA ARG A 254 3.61 -29.40 -12.80
C ARG A 254 5.02 -28.89 -12.57
N SER A 255 5.73 -28.63 -13.66
CA SER A 255 6.97 -27.87 -13.63
C SER A 255 6.69 -26.37 -13.74
N GLY A 256 7.59 -25.56 -13.20
CA GLY A 256 7.45 -24.11 -13.20
C GLY A 256 8.52 -23.42 -12.37
N LEU A 257 8.19 -22.22 -11.90
CA LEU A 257 9.07 -21.36 -11.11
C LEU A 257 8.49 -21.15 -9.71
N SER A 258 9.30 -21.35 -8.69
CA SER A 258 8.98 -21.05 -7.30
C SER A 258 9.81 -19.87 -6.84
N CYS A 259 9.16 -18.83 -6.34
CA CYS A 259 9.81 -17.62 -5.87
C CYS A 259 9.39 -17.31 -4.43
N LYS A 260 10.34 -16.88 -3.61
CA LYS A 260 10.04 -16.16 -2.37
C LYS A 260 9.44 -14.81 -2.77
N MET A 261 8.21 -14.51 -2.36
CA MET A 261 7.47 -13.32 -2.83
C MET A 261 7.14 -12.32 -1.72
N VAL A 262 7.15 -12.77 -0.46
CA VAL A 262 6.88 -11.93 0.71
C VAL A 262 7.86 -12.32 1.80
N ASN A 263 8.51 -11.32 2.40
CA ASN A 263 9.19 -11.47 3.68
C ASN A 263 8.36 -10.75 4.74
N TYR A 264 8.30 -11.28 5.96
CA TYR A 264 7.59 -10.65 7.05
C TYR A 264 8.25 -10.92 8.41
N ASN A 265 8.03 -9.99 9.33
CA ASN A 265 8.34 -10.17 10.74
C ASN A 265 7.04 -10.23 11.53
N LEU A 266 6.82 -11.33 12.25
CA LEU A 266 5.66 -11.51 13.10
C LEU A 266 6.07 -11.57 14.57
N GLN A 267 5.75 -10.50 15.31
CA GLN A 267 5.87 -10.46 16.76
C GLN A 267 4.53 -10.80 17.40
N THR A 268 4.51 -11.63 18.43
CA THR A 268 3.27 -12.04 19.11
C THR A 268 3.49 -12.29 20.59
N ASN A 269 2.48 -12.00 21.41
CA ASN A 269 2.45 -12.32 22.85
C ASN A 269 1.99 -13.76 23.14
N GLY A 270 1.94 -14.63 22.13
CA GLY A 270 1.40 -15.99 22.23
C GLY A 270 -0.03 -16.13 21.70
N LEU A 271 -0.57 -15.10 21.05
CA LEU A 271 -1.91 -15.13 20.44
C LEU A 271 -2.10 -16.38 19.57
N SER A 272 -3.24 -17.05 19.76
CA SER A 272 -3.75 -18.11 18.88
C SER A 272 -4.98 -17.60 18.14
N ASN A 273 -4.93 -17.57 16.81
CA ASN A 273 -6.03 -17.11 15.98
C ASN A 273 -6.10 -17.90 14.67
N THR A 274 -7.29 -18.41 14.36
CA THR A 274 -7.59 -19.14 13.11
C THR A 274 -8.53 -18.37 12.19
N SER A 275 -9.06 -17.22 12.62
CA SER A 275 -10.02 -16.41 11.86
C SER A 275 -9.34 -15.48 10.85
N ILE A 276 -8.07 -15.12 11.11
CA ILE A 276 -7.23 -14.32 10.22
C ILE A 276 -6.61 -15.24 9.18
N HIS A 277 -7.04 -15.08 7.94
CA HIS A 277 -6.63 -15.85 6.77
C HIS A 277 -5.75 -15.00 5.85
N ILE A 278 -4.71 -15.62 5.28
CA ILE A 278 -3.75 -14.99 4.38
C ILE A 278 -3.60 -15.86 3.15
N PHE A 279 -3.77 -15.26 1.98
CA PHE A 279 -3.73 -15.95 0.70
C PHE A 279 -3.43 -14.98 -0.44
N PRO A 280 -2.75 -15.43 -1.50
CA PRO A 280 -2.61 -14.64 -2.73
C PRO A 280 -3.89 -14.69 -3.57
N ALA A 281 -4.07 -13.70 -4.43
CA ALA A 281 -5.14 -13.63 -5.41
C ALA A 281 -4.66 -12.96 -6.69
N ILE A 282 -4.96 -13.59 -7.83
CA ILE A 282 -4.66 -13.03 -9.15
C ILE A 282 -5.55 -11.81 -9.38
N SER A 283 -4.94 -10.66 -9.64
CA SER A 283 -5.60 -9.37 -9.84
C SER A 283 -6.11 -9.22 -11.28
N ASN A 284 -5.42 -9.85 -12.25
CA ASN A 284 -5.84 -9.86 -13.65
C ASN A 284 -6.95 -10.92 -13.90
N SER A 285 -8.16 -10.47 -14.21
CA SER A 285 -9.34 -11.34 -14.39
C SER A 285 -9.27 -12.26 -15.62
N ALA A 286 -8.65 -11.80 -16.72
CA ALA A 286 -8.45 -12.62 -17.92
C ALA A 286 -7.48 -13.77 -17.62
N LEU A 287 -6.36 -13.48 -16.96
CA LEU A 287 -5.40 -14.49 -16.53
C LEU A 287 -6.01 -15.45 -15.51
N ALA A 288 -6.72 -14.93 -14.50
CA ALA A 288 -7.39 -15.74 -13.48
C ALA A 288 -8.40 -16.74 -14.06
N SER A 289 -9.04 -16.40 -15.18
CA SER A 289 -9.98 -17.27 -15.89
C SER A 289 -9.29 -18.28 -16.81
N ALA A 290 -8.06 -18.00 -17.25
CA ALA A 290 -7.31 -18.84 -18.18
C ALA A 290 -6.46 -19.92 -17.49
N VAL A 291 -6.08 -19.70 -16.23
CA VAL A 291 -5.22 -20.62 -15.47
C VAL A 291 -6.02 -21.56 -14.58
N GLY A 292 -5.49 -22.77 -14.35
CA GLY A 292 -6.05 -23.72 -13.39
C GLY A 292 -5.65 -23.41 -11.94
N SER A 293 -6.38 -23.98 -10.98
CA SER A 293 -6.15 -23.75 -9.54
C SER A 293 -4.75 -24.14 -9.03
N TYR A 294 -4.07 -25.05 -9.72
CA TYR A 294 -2.69 -25.49 -9.38
C TYR A 294 -1.61 -24.81 -10.24
N ASP A 295 -1.99 -23.91 -11.15
CA ASP A 295 -1.04 -23.14 -11.95
C ASP A 295 -0.40 -22.02 -11.14
N MET A 296 -1.07 -21.55 -10.10
CA MET A 296 -0.48 -20.74 -9.06
C MET A 296 -0.67 -21.47 -7.73
N GLN A 297 0.40 -21.61 -6.95
CA GLN A 297 0.37 -22.22 -5.63
C GLN A 297 1.19 -21.38 -4.65
N PHE A 298 0.96 -21.51 -3.35
CA PHE A 298 1.70 -20.77 -2.34
C PHE A 298 2.05 -21.63 -1.13
N SER A 299 3.12 -21.23 -0.45
CA SER A 299 3.74 -22.02 0.61
C SER A 299 4.42 -21.12 1.64
N LEU A 300 4.45 -21.54 2.91
CA LEU A 300 5.26 -20.88 3.94
C LEU A 300 6.68 -21.45 4.06
N ASP A 301 6.93 -22.65 3.55
CA ASP A 301 8.20 -23.39 3.71
C ASP A 301 8.89 -23.74 2.38
N GLY A 302 8.23 -23.45 1.24
CA GLY A 302 8.71 -23.77 -0.10
C GLY A 302 8.58 -25.26 -0.48
N ASN A 303 7.94 -26.07 0.35
CA ASN A 303 7.82 -27.53 0.21
C ASN A 303 6.36 -28.02 0.29
N SER A 304 5.56 -27.40 1.15
CA SER A 304 4.15 -27.69 1.40
C SER A 304 3.30 -26.65 0.68
N TRP A 305 2.61 -27.07 -0.37
CA TRP A 305 1.96 -26.15 -1.31
C TRP A 305 0.44 -26.20 -1.23
N LYS A 306 -0.20 -25.03 -1.23
CA LYS A 306 -1.66 -24.85 -1.34
C LYS A 306 -1.99 -24.21 -2.69
N PRO A 307 -3.03 -24.66 -3.41
CA PRO A 307 -3.47 -24.03 -4.65
C PRO A 307 -4.08 -22.65 -4.39
N VAL A 308 -3.92 -21.72 -5.34
CA VAL A 308 -4.57 -20.40 -5.26
C VAL A 308 -6.03 -20.54 -5.68
N SER A 309 -6.94 -20.34 -4.72
CA SER A 309 -8.39 -20.53 -4.92
C SER A 309 -9.20 -19.55 -4.06
N GLY A 310 -8.78 -18.29 -3.99
CA GLY A 310 -9.43 -17.27 -3.17
C GLY A 310 -9.52 -17.69 -1.70
N ILE A 311 -10.66 -17.42 -1.05
CA ILE A 311 -10.85 -17.67 0.39
C ILE A 311 -10.92 -19.15 0.79
N SER A 312 -10.96 -20.10 -0.16
CA SER A 312 -11.03 -21.53 0.16
C SER A 312 -9.67 -22.14 0.49
N GLN A 313 -8.57 -21.45 0.15
CA GLN A 313 -7.20 -21.90 0.39
C GLN A 313 -6.42 -20.76 1.01
N TYR A 314 -5.95 -20.94 2.23
CA TYR A 314 -5.29 -19.90 3.01
C TYR A 314 -4.34 -20.51 4.05
N TYR A 315 -3.44 -19.67 4.55
CA TYR A 315 -2.78 -19.89 5.84
C TYR A 315 -3.47 -19.06 6.90
N THR A 316 -3.59 -19.62 8.10
CA THR A 316 -4.05 -18.91 9.29
C THR A 316 -2.92 -18.10 9.89
N PHE A 317 -3.26 -17.11 10.72
CA PHE A 317 -2.30 -16.41 11.58
C PHE A 317 -1.46 -17.39 12.42
N ASN A 318 -2.04 -18.51 12.84
CA ASN A 318 -1.32 -19.53 13.58
C ASN A 318 -0.20 -20.19 12.78
N GLU A 319 -0.46 -20.54 11.52
CA GLU A 319 0.54 -21.13 10.61
C GLU A 319 1.65 -20.13 10.26
N MET A 320 1.33 -18.84 10.13
CA MET A 320 2.32 -17.79 9.87
C MET A 320 3.44 -17.71 10.92
N LYS A 321 3.19 -18.14 12.17
CA LYS A 321 4.19 -18.07 13.25
C LYS A 321 5.40 -18.97 13.03
N SER A 322 5.29 -19.99 12.17
CA SER A 322 6.38 -20.93 11.90
C SER A 322 7.26 -20.54 10.71
N SER A 323 7.02 -19.38 10.09
CA SER A 323 7.80 -18.89 8.96
C SER A 323 7.97 -17.37 9.06
N ASP A 324 8.87 -16.85 8.24
CA ASP A 324 9.12 -15.42 8.01
C ASP A 324 8.88 -15.03 6.54
N SER A 325 8.36 -15.97 5.73
CA SER A 325 8.36 -15.88 4.29
C SER A 325 7.15 -16.55 3.66
N VAL A 326 6.71 -16.03 2.50
CA VAL A 326 5.72 -16.69 1.65
C VAL A 326 6.32 -16.91 0.26
N TYR A 327 6.29 -18.15 -0.19
CA TYR A 327 6.70 -18.58 -1.51
C TYR A 327 5.46 -18.70 -2.41
N VAL A 328 5.63 -18.39 -3.69
CA VAL A 328 4.62 -18.57 -4.73
C VAL A 328 5.24 -19.36 -5.88
N PHE A 329 4.52 -20.38 -6.32
CA PHE A 329 4.86 -21.18 -7.48
C PHE A 329 3.95 -20.80 -8.63
N PHE A 330 4.55 -20.63 -9.81
CA PHE A 330 3.91 -20.39 -11.10
C PHE A 330 4.26 -21.55 -12.02
N SER A 331 3.25 -22.28 -12.51
CA SER A 331 3.48 -23.39 -13.44
C SER A 331 3.89 -22.87 -14.83
N SER A 332 4.45 -23.75 -15.65
CA SER A 332 4.66 -23.42 -17.07
C SER A 332 3.35 -23.07 -17.80
N ASN A 333 2.22 -23.67 -17.43
CA ASN A 333 0.93 -23.28 -18.02
C ASN A 333 0.51 -21.86 -17.60
N PHE A 334 0.78 -21.42 -16.37
CA PHE A 334 0.54 -20.05 -15.94
C PHE A 334 1.22 -19.05 -16.89
N PHE A 335 2.51 -19.27 -17.11
CA PHE A 335 3.34 -18.48 -18.02
C PHE A 335 2.89 -18.55 -19.47
N LYS A 336 2.52 -19.75 -19.96
CA LYS A 336 1.95 -19.92 -21.30
C LYS A 336 0.67 -19.10 -21.50
N GLN A 337 -0.22 -19.07 -20.51
CA GLN A 337 -1.44 -18.26 -20.58
C GLN A 337 -1.14 -16.77 -20.57
N MET A 338 -0.13 -16.32 -19.78
CA MET A 338 0.31 -14.92 -19.84
C MET A 338 0.75 -14.51 -21.25
N VAL A 339 1.62 -15.31 -21.89
CA VAL A 339 2.08 -15.06 -23.26
C VAL A 339 0.91 -15.06 -24.24
N THR A 340 -0.01 -16.03 -24.12
CA THR A 340 -1.19 -16.15 -24.99
C THR A 340 -2.12 -14.93 -24.89
N LEU A 341 -2.24 -14.35 -23.69
CA LEU A 341 -3.05 -13.17 -23.43
C LEU A 341 -2.32 -11.85 -23.77
N GLY A 342 -1.08 -11.91 -24.25
CA GLY A 342 -0.26 -10.72 -24.52
C GLY A 342 0.16 -9.98 -23.25
N ILE A 343 0.23 -10.68 -22.11
CA ILE A 343 0.68 -10.14 -20.83
C ILE A 343 2.20 -10.28 -20.78
N SER A 344 2.92 -9.26 -21.26
CA SER A 344 4.37 -9.11 -21.16
C SER A 344 4.73 -7.85 -20.40
N ASP A 345 5.94 -7.78 -19.83
CA ASP A 345 6.50 -6.59 -19.18
C ASP A 345 5.72 -6.12 -17.94
N VAL A 346 5.02 -7.04 -17.29
CA VAL A 346 4.16 -6.73 -16.14
C VAL A 346 4.90 -6.99 -14.84
N ASN A 347 4.88 -6.01 -13.93
CA ASN A 347 5.36 -6.19 -12.56
C ASN A 347 4.40 -7.12 -11.82
N THR A 348 4.93 -8.07 -11.04
CA THR A 348 4.13 -9.01 -10.24
C THR A 348 3.09 -8.35 -9.33
N LYS A 349 3.36 -7.13 -8.85
CA LYS A 349 2.38 -6.33 -8.09
C LYS A 349 1.07 -6.10 -8.87
N ASP A 350 1.14 -6.03 -10.19
CA ASP A 350 0.00 -5.81 -11.07
C ASP A 350 -0.67 -7.15 -11.49
N LEU A 351 0.04 -8.28 -11.31
CA LEU A 351 -0.46 -9.61 -11.62
C LEU A 351 -1.27 -10.23 -10.48
N PHE A 352 -0.78 -10.13 -9.25
CA PHE A 352 -1.43 -10.69 -8.08
C PHE A 352 -1.05 -9.93 -6.81
N ASN A 353 -1.95 -9.96 -5.83
CA ASN A 353 -1.73 -9.39 -4.51
C ASN A 353 -1.93 -10.43 -3.42
N PHE A 354 -1.40 -10.16 -2.23
CA PHE A 354 -1.73 -10.93 -1.04
C PHE A 354 -2.85 -10.25 -0.26
N ARG A 355 -3.78 -11.05 0.23
CA ARG A 355 -4.98 -10.59 0.93
C ARG A 355 -5.02 -11.14 2.33
N PHE A 356 -5.42 -10.29 3.25
CA PHE A 356 -5.86 -10.66 4.59
C PHE A 356 -7.36 -10.62 4.65
N TYR A 357 -7.93 -11.64 5.27
CA TYR A 357 -9.35 -11.70 5.59
C TYR A 357 -9.52 -12.18 7.02
N ASN A 358 -10.12 -11.37 7.88
CA ASN A 358 -10.57 -11.82 9.19
C ASN A 358 -12.07 -12.14 9.15
N THR A 359 -12.38 -13.44 9.27
CA THR A 359 -13.77 -13.93 9.29
C THR A 359 -14.61 -13.40 10.45
N THR A 360 -13.97 -12.91 11.52
CA THR A 360 -14.64 -12.28 12.66
C THR A 360 -15.11 -10.84 12.35
N SER A 361 -14.53 -10.17 11.35
CA SER A 361 -14.83 -8.76 11.00
C SER A 361 -15.23 -8.63 9.53
N PRO A 362 -16.45 -9.01 9.13
CA PRO A 362 -16.80 -9.15 7.72
C PRO A 362 -16.79 -7.85 6.91
N GLU A 363 -17.08 -6.69 7.52
CA GLU A 363 -17.18 -5.42 6.76
C GLU A 363 -15.84 -4.73 6.52
N SER A 364 -14.91 -4.85 7.48
CA SER A 364 -13.64 -4.12 7.52
C SER A 364 -12.42 -5.03 7.62
N GLY A 365 -12.59 -6.33 7.85
CA GLY A 365 -11.52 -7.30 8.05
C GLY A 365 -10.77 -7.67 6.78
N TRP A 366 -10.75 -6.80 5.78
CA TRP A 366 -10.06 -6.97 4.52
C TRP A 366 -8.88 -6.01 4.43
N TYR A 367 -7.73 -6.56 4.04
CA TYR A 367 -6.54 -5.80 3.71
C TYR A 367 -5.84 -6.48 2.54
N GLU A 368 -5.14 -5.69 1.73
CA GLU A 368 -4.43 -6.17 0.55
C GLU A 368 -3.09 -5.46 0.52
N PHE A 369 -2.05 -6.20 0.17
CA PHE A 369 -0.72 -5.67 -0.04
C PHE A 369 -0.09 -6.33 -1.26
N SER A 370 0.73 -5.57 -1.97
CA SER A 370 1.46 -6.06 -3.13
C SER A 370 2.74 -6.78 -2.71
N THR A 371 3.19 -7.71 -3.55
CA THR A 371 4.46 -8.42 -3.30
C THR A 371 5.64 -7.48 -3.40
N SER A 372 6.66 -7.80 -2.61
CA SER A 372 7.90 -7.03 -2.55
C SER A 372 8.82 -7.25 -3.75
N ASN A 373 8.77 -8.45 -4.31
CA ASN A 373 9.60 -8.84 -5.43
C ASN A 373 8.92 -8.46 -6.74
N THR A 374 9.69 -7.83 -7.62
CA THR A 374 9.28 -7.55 -9.00
C THR A 374 9.80 -8.69 -9.87
N LEU A 375 8.90 -9.47 -10.47
CA LEU A 375 9.27 -10.36 -11.58
C LEU A 375 9.09 -9.60 -12.89
N ILE A 376 10.17 -9.46 -13.66
CA ILE A 376 10.07 -9.00 -15.06
C ILE A 376 9.91 -10.23 -15.93
N ILE A 377 8.76 -10.32 -16.59
CA ILE A 377 8.41 -11.44 -17.45
C ILE A 377 8.50 -11.01 -18.92
N LYS A 378 9.44 -11.61 -19.66
CA LYS A 378 9.75 -11.27 -21.06
C LYS A 378 9.55 -12.50 -21.98
N PRO A 379 8.80 -12.38 -23.08
CA PRO A 379 8.79 -13.41 -24.12
C PRO A 379 10.19 -13.57 -24.71
N ARG A 380 10.61 -14.81 -24.99
CA ARG A 380 11.97 -15.07 -25.50
C ARG A 380 12.17 -14.76 -26.99
N ASP A 381 11.08 -14.66 -27.77
CA ASP A 381 11.12 -14.54 -29.24
C ASP A 381 11.80 -13.27 -29.76
N PHE A 382 11.38 -12.09 -29.30
CA PHE A 382 12.02 -10.79 -29.57
C PHE A 382 11.75 -9.89 -28.38
N SER A 383 12.78 -9.64 -27.57
CA SER A 383 12.65 -8.82 -26.37
C SER A 383 13.93 -8.10 -26.03
N ILE A 384 13.77 -6.95 -25.37
CA ILE A 384 14.85 -6.24 -24.71
C ILE A 384 14.47 -5.98 -23.25
N SER A 385 15.46 -6.04 -22.39
CA SER A 385 15.36 -5.66 -20.98
C SER A 385 16.58 -4.88 -20.52
N ILE A 386 16.38 -4.10 -19.48
CA ILE A 386 17.43 -3.44 -18.70
C ILE A 386 17.09 -3.62 -17.22
N ILE A 387 18.05 -4.08 -16.44
CA ILE A 387 17.94 -4.24 -14.98
C ILE A 387 19.16 -3.63 -14.30
N SER A 388 19.02 -3.17 -13.06
CA SER A 388 20.18 -2.77 -12.25
C SER A 388 21.10 -3.98 -12.04
N ASP A 389 22.42 -3.78 -12.11
CA ASP A 389 23.40 -4.83 -11.78
C ASP A 389 23.47 -5.14 -10.27
N GLU A 390 22.78 -4.34 -9.45
CA GLU A 390 22.49 -4.60 -8.05
C GLU A 390 21.17 -5.35 -7.82
N TYR A 391 20.45 -5.69 -8.89
CA TYR A 391 19.20 -6.46 -8.85
C TYR A 391 18.09 -5.82 -8.01
N THR A 392 18.05 -4.48 -8.00
CA THR A 392 16.99 -3.66 -7.40
C THR A 392 16.20 -2.92 -8.47
N SER A 393 14.90 -2.76 -8.24
CA SER A 393 13.98 -2.04 -9.15
C SER A 393 14.13 -0.52 -9.12
N ALA A 394 14.73 0.03 -8.06
CA ALA A 394 14.94 1.48 -7.88
C ALA A 394 16.29 1.73 -7.19
N PRO A 395 17.43 1.63 -7.89
CA PRO A 395 18.74 1.89 -7.30
C PRO A 395 18.84 3.35 -6.88
N THR A 396 19.28 3.59 -5.63
CA THR A 396 19.49 4.93 -5.06
C THR A 396 20.95 5.12 -4.69
N ARG A 397 21.43 6.36 -4.81
CA ARG A 397 22.80 6.78 -4.44
C ARG A 397 22.76 8.14 -3.77
N GLU A 398 23.65 8.33 -2.81
CA GLU A 398 23.87 9.60 -2.12
C GLU A 398 25.38 9.88 -2.09
N GLY A 399 25.75 11.16 -2.12
CA GLY A 399 27.15 11.58 -2.08
C GLY A 399 27.28 13.08 -1.90
N TYR A 400 28.50 13.53 -1.56
CA TYR A 400 28.82 14.95 -1.42
C TYR A 400 29.24 15.55 -2.76
N VAL A 401 29.06 16.86 -2.91
CA VAL A 401 29.46 17.62 -4.10
C VAL A 401 30.71 18.41 -3.75
N GLY A 402 31.77 18.25 -4.54
CA GLY A 402 33.03 18.90 -4.23
C GLY A 402 34.23 18.28 -4.91
N SER A 403 35.38 18.96 -4.79
CA SER A 403 36.62 18.47 -5.36
C SER A 403 37.08 17.18 -4.68
N GLY A 404 37.40 16.16 -5.48
CA GLY A 404 37.79 14.84 -5.01
C GLY A 404 36.63 13.91 -4.65
N GLU A 405 35.38 14.36 -4.76
CA GLU A 405 34.21 13.52 -4.46
C GLU A 405 33.95 12.49 -5.58
N PRO A 406 33.61 11.23 -5.23
CA PRO A 406 33.38 10.18 -6.21
C PRO A 406 32.11 10.43 -7.03
N SER A 407 32.06 9.83 -8.22
CA SER A 407 30.84 9.85 -9.04
C SER A 407 29.75 8.98 -8.42
N LEU A 408 28.49 9.36 -8.61
CA LEU A 408 27.36 8.47 -8.36
C LEU A 408 27.23 7.53 -9.56
N ASP A 409 27.67 6.29 -9.37
CA ASP A 409 27.68 5.26 -10.40
C ASP A 409 26.50 4.30 -10.23
N PHE A 410 25.79 4.08 -11.34
CA PHE A 410 24.67 3.17 -11.49
C PHE A 410 25.02 2.16 -12.60
N GLY A 411 25.09 0.89 -12.27
CA GLY A 411 25.34 -0.19 -13.22
C GLY A 411 24.06 -0.85 -13.68
N TYR A 412 24.03 -1.26 -14.94
CA TYR A 412 22.88 -1.91 -15.56
C TYR A 412 23.32 -3.06 -16.45
N ILE A 413 22.50 -4.10 -16.47
CA ILE A 413 22.61 -5.23 -17.40
C ILE A 413 21.53 -5.04 -18.45
N VAL A 414 21.95 -4.93 -19.72
CA VAL A 414 21.04 -4.89 -20.87
C VAL A 414 21.02 -6.28 -21.50
N THR A 415 19.84 -6.85 -21.67
CA THR A 415 19.66 -8.16 -22.31
C THR A 415 18.78 -8.00 -23.54
N THR A 416 19.22 -8.54 -24.68
CA THR A 416 18.39 -8.75 -25.85
C THR A 416 18.18 -10.23 -26.08
N SER A 417 16.97 -10.65 -26.44
CA SER A 417 16.68 -12.03 -26.81
C SER A 417 15.94 -12.07 -28.13
N GLY A 418 16.39 -12.93 -29.04
CA GLY A 418 15.56 -13.33 -30.16
C GLY A 418 16.20 -14.38 -31.07
N LYS A 419 15.55 -14.64 -32.22
CA LYS A 419 16.05 -15.63 -33.20
C LYS A 419 17.44 -15.31 -33.74
N THR A 420 17.77 -14.01 -33.80
CA THR A 420 19.08 -13.48 -34.18
C THR A 420 19.49 -12.39 -33.19
N ALA A 421 20.76 -11.97 -33.27
CA ALA A 421 21.21 -10.73 -32.65
C ALA A 421 20.32 -9.56 -33.11
N ALA A 422 20.13 -8.56 -32.25
CA ALA A 422 19.51 -7.30 -32.65
C ALA A 422 20.43 -6.57 -33.64
N ASP A 423 19.84 -6.00 -34.70
CA ASP A 423 20.58 -5.22 -35.70
C ASP A 423 20.98 -3.84 -35.17
N GLU A 424 20.26 -3.34 -34.18
CA GLU A 424 20.46 -2.03 -33.56
C GLU A 424 19.99 -2.07 -32.11
N VAL A 425 20.81 -1.55 -31.20
CA VAL A 425 20.45 -1.36 -29.79
C VAL A 425 20.75 0.08 -29.40
N LEU A 426 19.73 0.77 -28.90
CA LEU A 426 19.78 2.16 -28.47
C LEU A 426 19.53 2.27 -26.97
N ILE A 427 20.14 3.27 -26.35
CA ILE A 427 19.96 3.63 -24.95
C ILE A 427 19.78 5.13 -24.79
N LYS A 428 18.95 5.57 -23.85
CA LYS A 428 18.82 6.99 -23.45
C LYS A 428 18.57 7.14 -21.96
N VAL A 429 18.85 8.33 -21.45
CA VAL A 429 18.58 8.72 -20.06
C VAL A 429 17.60 9.89 -20.06
N THR A 430 16.58 9.79 -19.21
CA THR A 430 15.55 10.82 -19.03
C THR A 430 15.47 11.25 -17.58
N GLY A 431 15.31 12.54 -17.34
CA GLY A 431 15.14 13.11 -16.00
C GLY A 431 14.97 14.63 -16.10
N PRO A 432 14.85 15.33 -14.96
CA PRO A 432 14.91 16.79 -14.96
C PRO A 432 16.22 17.24 -15.61
N ALA A 433 16.13 18.06 -16.65
CA ALA A 433 17.29 18.46 -17.44
C ALA A 433 17.20 19.93 -17.86
N GLN A 434 18.37 20.54 -18.08
CA GLN A 434 18.49 21.89 -18.61
C GLN A 434 19.73 22.02 -19.48
N VAL A 435 19.59 22.76 -20.58
CA VAL A 435 20.71 23.09 -21.47
C VAL A 435 21.43 24.34 -20.94
N ILE A 436 22.74 24.22 -20.71
CA ILE A 436 23.63 25.30 -20.27
C ILE A 436 24.82 25.33 -21.23
N GLY A 437 25.05 26.48 -21.88
CA GLY A 437 26.15 26.62 -22.83
C GLY A 437 26.10 25.64 -24.02
N GLY A 438 24.90 25.19 -24.42
CA GLY A 438 24.71 24.23 -25.51
C GLY A 438 24.89 22.76 -25.12
N ARG A 439 25.16 22.46 -23.85
CA ARG A 439 25.25 21.10 -23.30
C ARG A 439 24.09 20.83 -22.34
N SER A 440 23.50 19.64 -22.40
CA SER A 440 22.45 19.23 -21.46
C SER A 440 23.06 18.73 -20.14
N TYR A 441 22.41 19.06 -19.03
CA TYR A 441 22.77 18.64 -17.68
C TYR A 441 21.55 18.09 -16.95
N CYS A 442 21.75 17.07 -16.12
CA CYS A 442 20.72 16.59 -15.20
C CYS A 442 20.56 17.61 -14.06
N ILE A 443 19.33 17.95 -13.68
CA ILE A 443 19.04 18.97 -12.66
C ILE A 443 18.59 18.33 -11.36
N PHE A 444 19.34 18.59 -10.30
CA PHE A 444 18.99 18.21 -8.94
C PHE A 444 18.36 19.42 -8.25
N SER A 445 17.28 19.19 -7.51
CA SER A 445 16.52 20.26 -6.87
C SER A 445 16.43 20.09 -5.36
N SER A 446 16.44 21.20 -4.62
CA SER A 446 16.10 21.18 -3.19
C SER A 446 14.62 20.85 -2.99
N SER A 447 14.25 20.44 -1.78
CA SER A 447 12.86 20.08 -1.43
C SER A 447 11.85 21.22 -1.61
N ASP A 448 12.31 22.47 -1.49
CA ASP A 448 11.52 23.68 -1.75
C ASP A 448 11.59 24.16 -3.21
N GLY A 449 12.36 23.47 -4.06
CA GLY A 449 12.54 23.76 -5.49
C GLY A 449 13.33 25.03 -5.80
N THR A 450 13.95 25.68 -4.80
CA THR A 450 14.66 26.96 -4.95
C THR A 450 16.08 26.78 -5.48
N ALA A 451 16.80 25.77 -5.02
CA ALA A 451 18.11 25.42 -5.56
C ALA A 451 17.92 24.42 -6.70
N LYS A 452 18.43 24.77 -7.89
CA LYS A 452 18.49 23.89 -9.05
C LYS A 452 19.94 23.79 -9.49
N VAL A 453 20.52 22.62 -9.35
CA VAL A 453 21.96 22.39 -9.52
C VAL A 453 22.18 21.48 -10.73
N PRO A 454 22.94 21.93 -11.74
CA PRO A 454 23.27 21.12 -12.90
C PRO A 454 24.38 20.12 -12.59
N PHE A 455 24.18 18.88 -12.99
CA PHE A 455 25.18 17.83 -12.94
C PHE A 455 25.43 17.27 -14.34
N PRO A 456 26.71 17.10 -14.75
CA PRO A 456 27.01 16.34 -15.95
C PRO A 456 26.66 14.88 -15.70
N ALA A 457 26.39 14.13 -16.76
CA ALA A 457 26.17 12.71 -16.65
C ALA A 457 26.67 11.98 -17.90
N THR A 458 27.11 10.74 -17.74
CA THR A 458 27.66 9.94 -18.84
C THR A 458 27.09 8.52 -18.85
N LEU A 459 27.00 7.95 -20.04
CA LEU A 459 26.76 6.52 -20.25
C LEU A 459 28.03 5.88 -20.79
N ALA A 460 28.46 4.76 -20.22
CA ALA A 460 29.67 4.06 -20.64
C ALA A 460 29.46 2.55 -20.73
N PHE A 461 30.05 1.91 -21.74
CA PHE A 461 30.05 0.45 -21.89
C PHE A 461 31.32 -0.02 -22.59
N THR A 462 31.64 -1.30 -22.43
CA THR A 462 32.77 -1.94 -23.11
C THR A 462 32.33 -2.38 -24.50
N THR A 463 33.12 -2.07 -25.52
CA THR A 463 32.88 -2.46 -26.92
C THR A 463 33.46 -3.83 -27.23
N GLN A 464 33.08 -4.42 -28.36
CA GLN A 464 33.61 -5.70 -28.84
C GLN A 464 35.15 -5.74 -28.96
N THR A 465 35.80 -4.60 -29.16
CA THR A 465 37.27 -4.49 -29.24
C THR A 465 37.95 -4.41 -27.87
N GLY A 466 37.17 -4.41 -26.78
CA GLY A 466 37.65 -4.27 -25.40
C GLY A 466 37.86 -2.82 -24.96
N SER A 467 37.56 -1.84 -25.81
CA SER A 467 37.66 -0.41 -25.46
C SER A 467 36.37 0.11 -24.80
N THR A 468 36.47 1.07 -23.88
CA THR A 468 35.30 1.73 -23.28
C THR A 468 34.82 2.86 -24.18
N LYS A 469 33.54 2.83 -24.53
CA LYS A 469 32.86 3.90 -25.26
C LYS A 469 31.99 4.68 -24.28
N THR A 470 32.06 6.01 -24.35
CA THR A 470 31.35 6.91 -23.42
C THR A 470 30.55 7.95 -24.20
N TYR A 471 29.30 8.14 -23.80
CA TYR A 471 28.41 9.19 -24.29
C TYR A 471 28.14 10.21 -23.19
N ASP A 472 28.07 11.49 -23.57
CA ASP A 472 27.47 12.52 -22.73
C ASP A 472 25.96 12.31 -22.70
N ALA A 473 25.39 12.23 -21.49
CA ALA A 473 24.05 11.74 -21.23
C ALA A 473 23.34 12.59 -20.15
N GLY A 474 23.42 13.92 -20.27
CA GLY A 474 22.84 14.90 -19.33
C GLY A 474 21.31 14.95 -19.33
N CYS A 475 20.68 13.79 -19.12
CA CYS A 475 19.25 13.54 -19.02
C CYS A 475 18.43 14.08 -20.19
N ASP A 476 19.03 14.09 -21.38
CA ASP A 476 18.56 14.83 -22.58
C ASP A 476 17.51 14.10 -23.43
N ASP A 477 17.01 12.95 -22.96
CA ASP A 477 16.03 12.10 -23.67
C ASP A 477 16.47 11.69 -25.09
N THR A 478 17.78 11.72 -25.38
CA THR A 478 18.29 11.46 -26.73
C THR A 478 18.91 10.06 -26.82
N TRP A 479 18.53 9.31 -27.85
CA TRP A 479 19.04 7.96 -28.09
C TRP A 479 20.52 7.94 -28.47
N ARG A 480 21.24 6.94 -27.95
CA ARG A 480 22.66 6.65 -28.23
C ARG A 480 22.78 5.20 -28.68
N ASP A 481 23.60 4.96 -29.69
CA ASP A 481 23.83 3.62 -30.23
C ASP A 481 24.83 2.84 -29.37
N MET A 482 24.42 1.66 -28.91
CA MET A 482 25.24 0.72 -28.15
C MET A 482 25.32 -0.67 -28.82
N THR A 483 25.02 -0.76 -30.10
CA THR A 483 25.07 -2.01 -30.88
C THR A 483 26.46 -2.63 -30.85
N ASP A 484 27.52 -1.81 -30.80
CA ASP A 484 28.92 -2.23 -30.76
C ASP A 484 29.43 -2.64 -29.36
N ALA A 485 28.53 -2.73 -28.37
CA ALA A 485 28.86 -3.24 -27.04
C ALA A 485 29.38 -4.69 -27.10
N LEU A 486 30.16 -5.08 -26.09
CA LEU A 486 30.61 -6.44 -25.90
C LEU A 486 29.45 -7.27 -25.36
N TRP A 487 28.81 -8.02 -26.26
CA TRP A 487 27.69 -8.89 -25.94
C TRP A 487 28.16 -10.31 -25.60
N LEU A 488 27.72 -10.83 -24.46
CA LEU A 488 27.87 -12.22 -24.08
C LEU A 488 26.65 -13.00 -24.57
N THR A 489 26.87 -13.85 -25.57
CA THR A 489 25.82 -14.62 -26.24
C THR A 489 25.61 -16.00 -25.59
N THR A 490 24.36 -16.29 -25.22
CA THR A 490 23.92 -17.62 -24.77
C THR A 490 22.87 -18.15 -25.74
N PRO A 491 23.13 -19.25 -26.47
CA PRO A 491 22.16 -19.84 -27.37
C PRO A 491 21.01 -20.49 -26.59
N TRP A 492 19.85 -20.57 -27.22
CA TRP A 492 18.69 -21.26 -26.68
C TRP A 492 17.91 -22.01 -27.74
N THR A 493 17.17 -23.01 -27.29
CA THR A 493 16.29 -23.84 -28.13
C THR A 493 15.00 -24.08 -27.35
N ASP A 494 13.86 -23.91 -27.99
CA ASP A 494 12.56 -24.22 -27.40
C ASP A 494 12.14 -25.68 -27.71
N ILE A 495 11.02 -26.13 -27.13
CA ILE A 495 10.51 -27.48 -27.39
C ILE A 495 9.93 -27.65 -28.80
N SER A 496 9.60 -26.55 -29.49
CA SER A 496 9.21 -26.51 -30.90
C SER A 496 10.37 -26.85 -31.84
N GLY A 497 11.60 -26.70 -31.36
CA GLY A 497 12.82 -26.74 -32.17
C GLY A 497 13.24 -25.38 -32.72
N ASP A 498 12.56 -24.29 -32.35
CA ASP A 498 13.00 -22.93 -32.66
C ASP A 498 14.28 -22.63 -31.87
N VAL A 499 15.23 -22.01 -32.56
CA VAL A 499 16.52 -21.62 -32.00
C VAL A 499 16.63 -20.11 -31.96
N GLY A 500 17.38 -19.63 -30.98
CA GLY A 500 17.74 -18.22 -30.90
C GLY A 500 18.90 -17.99 -29.97
N GLN A 501 19.12 -16.73 -29.62
CA GLN A 501 20.17 -16.32 -28.72
C GLN A 501 19.69 -15.25 -27.74
N MET A 502 20.36 -15.22 -26.60
CA MET A 502 20.22 -14.20 -25.57
C MET A 502 21.58 -13.53 -25.40
N ASP A 503 21.63 -12.25 -25.68
CA ASP A 503 22.84 -11.44 -25.66
C ASP A 503 22.77 -10.48 -24.48
N LYS A 504 23.83 -10.44 -23.68
CA LYS A 504 23.92 -9.56 -22.51
C LYS A 504 25.11 -8.62 -22.58
N THR A 505 24.95 -7.40 -22.11
CA THR A 505 26.06 -6.48 -21.90
C THR A 505 25.83 -5.61 -20.67
N THR A 506 26.88 -4.94 -20.19
CA THR A 506 26.79 -4.03 -19.04
C THR A 506 26.98 -2.59 -19.49
N VAL A 507 26.18 -1.70 -18.90
CA VAL A 507 26.24 -0.26 -19.11
C VAL A 507 26.33 0.44 -17.76
N LYS A 508 27.17 1.47 -17.67
CA LYS A 508 27.30 2.31 -16.50
C LYS A 508 26.78 3.71 -16.79
N PHE A 509 25.84 4.19 -15.97
CA PHE A 509 25.46 5.58 -15.90
C PHE A 509 26.18 6.24 -14.73
N SER A 510 26.86 7.36 -14.98
CA SER A 510 27.68 8.04 -13.99
C SER A 510 27.33 9.52 -13.89
N ILE A 511 27.20 10.02 -12.67
CA ILE A 511 27.04 11.44 -12.38
C ILE A 511 28.27 11.91 -11.61
N PRO A 512 29.21 12.63 -12.24
CA PRO A 512 30.39 13.18 -11.57
C PRO A 512 30.00 14.23 -10.52
N MET A 513 30.42 14.00 -9.27
CA MET A 513 30.19 14.92 -8.16
C MET A 513 31.33 15.95 -7.99
N ASP A 514 32.50 15.63 -8.52
CA ASP A 514 33.62 16.56 -8.71
C ASP A 514 33.51 17.26 -10.08
N ASN A 515 32.52 18.13 -10.22
CA ASN A 515 32.45 19.03 -11.37
C ASN A 515 32.18 20.46 -10.93
N ALA A 516 32.96 21.40 -11.47
CA ALA A 516 32.84 22.82 -11.13
C ALA A 516 31.44 23.39 -11.43
N ILE A 517 30.73 22.86 -12.43
CA ILE A 517 29.36 23.31 -12.76
C ILE A 517 28.36 22.98 -11.64
N SER A 518 28.59 21.90 -10.89
CA SER A 518 27.73 21.42 -9.82
C SER A 518 27.90 22.20 -8.50
N LEU A 519 28.92 23.06 -8.40
CA LEU A 519 29.15 23.93 -7.24
C LEU A 519 28.22 25.15 -7.23
N ARG A 520 27.41 25.33 -8.28
CA ARG A 520 26.55 26.49 -8.47
C ARG A 520 25.19 26.07 -8.97
N THR A 521 24.18 26.90 -8.73
CA THR A 521 22.87 26.71 -9.32
C THR A 521 22.87 27.09 -10.81
N VAL A 522 21.79 26.76 -11.51
CA VAL A 522 21.57 27.18 -12.91
C VAL A 522 21.56 28.71 -13.09
N ASP A 523 21.32 29.46 -12.01
CA ASP A 523 21.35 30.93 -11.95
C ASP A 523 22.71 31.47 -11.48
N ASP A 524 23.75 30.63 -11.45
CA ASP A 524 25.14 30.96 -11.06
C ASP A 524 25.32 31.38 -9.59
N ASN A 525 24.38 31.01 -8.71
CA ASN A 525 24.50 31.24 -7.26
C ASN A 525 25.18 30.05 -6.56
N GLY A 526 25.93 30.32 -5.50
CA GLY A 526 26.32 29.27 -4.55
C GLY A 526 25.09 28.69 -3.85
N TRP A 527 25.15 27.42 -3.46
CA TRP A 527 24.06 26.73 -2.78
C TRP A 527 24.57 25.91 -1.60
N PHE A 528 23.67 25.63 -0.65
CA PHE A 528 23.93 24.80 0.53
C PHE A 528 22.70 23.92 0.79
N GLY A 529 22.91 22.73 1.34
CA GLY A 529 21.85 21.80 1.69
C GLY A 529 21.85 20.54 0.83
N GLU A 530 20.69 19.90 0.73
CA GLU A 530 20.49 18.66 -0.02
C GLU A 530 19.69 18.95 -1.29
N VAL A 531 20.10 18.32 -2.38
CA VAL A 531 19.39 18.34 -3.66
C VAL A 531 19.21 16.91 -4.15
N SER A 532 18.08 16.61 -4.79
CA SER A 532 17.79 15.28 -5.30
C SER A 532 17.19 15.33 -6.70
N ALA A 533 17.30 14.22 -7.41
CA ALA A 533 16.68 14.00 -8.71
C ALA A 533 16.30 12.53 -8.86
N SER A 534 15.29 12.27 -9.70
CA SER A 534 14.90 10.94 -10.13
C SER A 534 14.80 10.93 -11.66
N GLY A 535 15.17 9.81 -12.28
CA GLY A 535 15.14 9.65 -13.72
C GLY A 535 14.95 8.19 -14.13
N GLU A 536 14.96 7.94 -15.43
CA GLU A 536 14.79 6.63 -16.03
C GLU A 536 15.85 6.41 -17.11
N ILE A 537 16.22 5.14 -17.31
CA ILE A 537 17.06 4.71 -18.42
C ILE A 537 16.21 3.81 -19.31
N HIS A 538 16.17 4.15 -20.59
CA HIS A 538 15.39 3.43 -21.59
C HIS A 538 16.33 2.73 -22.55
N VAL A 539 15.94 1.53 -22.97
CA VAL A 539 16.64 0.77 -24.01
C VAL A 539 15.66 0.38 -25.10
N GLN A 540 16.14 0.31 -26.33
CA GLN A 540 15.38 -0.11 -27.49
C GLN A 540 16.25 -1.04 -28.34
N ALA A 541 15.68 -2.12 -28.85
CA ALA A 541 16.33 -2.95 -29.86
C ALA A 541 15.46 -3.07 -31.11
N THR A 542 16.12 -3.16 -32.27
CA THR A 542 15.50 -3.36 -33.57
C THR A 542 16.04 -4.64 -34.20
N TRP A 543 15.14 -5.51 -34.64
CA TRP A 543 15.44 -6.66 -35.51
C TRP A 543 14.85 -6.38 -36.89
N ARG A 544 15.65 -6.59 -37.94
CA ARG A 544 15.32 -6.37 -39.35
C ARG A 544 15.34 -7.72 -40.06
N ASN A 545 14.50 -7.88 -41.08
CA ASN A 545 14.43 -9.08 -41.92
C ASN A 545 14.10 -10.38 -41.13
N ILE A 546 13.05 -10.31 -40.32
CA ILE A 546 12.61 -11.37 -39.38
C ILE A 546 11.80 -12.48 -40.08
N ASN A 547 12.28 -12.99 -41.22
CA ASN A 547 11.60 -14.03 -42.00
C ASN A 547 12.07 -15.44 -41.68
#